data_AF-A0A1Y1JUR2-F1
#
_entry.id   AF-A0A1Y1JUR2-F1
#
_cell.length_a   1.000
_cell.length_b   1.000
_cell.length_c   1.000
_cell.angle_alpha   90.00
_cell.angle_beta   90.00
_cell.angle_gamma   90.00
#
_symmetry.space_group_name_H-M   'P 1'
#
loop_
_entity.id
_entity.type
_entity.pdbx_description
1 polymer ?
#
loop_
_entity_poly.entity_id
_entity_poly.type
_entity_poly.pdbx_seq_one_letter_code
_entity_poly.pdbx_strand_id
1 'polypeptide(L)'
;VLPHTAHLQPLLSFSSRLMNKLIAERDYSAQEISHLLLNIPLQEGTRMVVSVDCRPLEQHARSYRVDEDVNETVGSYRRYLERNDQHEDATYLEYLQSYNLKTWRRLAANAKKRVLSYFPRY
;
A
#
# COMPACT_ATOMS: atom_id res chain seq x y z
N VAL A 1 -19.93 -13.56 -10.45
CA VAL A 1 -20.66 -12.76 -11.47
C VAL A 1 -19.76 -12.58 -12.68
N LEU A 2 -20.16 -13.08 -13.85
CA LEU A 2 -19.39 -13.00 -15.09
C LEU A 2 -19.45 -11.58 -15.69
N PRO A 3 -18.33 -11.01 -16.18
CA PRO A 3 -18.32 -9.69 -16.77
C PRO A 3 -19.07 -9.67 -18.11
N HIS A 4 -19.98 -8.72 -18.29
CA HIS A 4 -20.74 -8.52 -19.53
C HIS A 4 -19.78 -8.22 -20.69
N THR A 5 -19.77 -9.00 -21.77
CA THR A 5 -18.87 -8.80 -22.92
C THR A 5 -19.55 -7.94 -24.00
N ALA A 6 -18.77 -7.18 -24.77
CA ALA A 6 -19.27 -6.48 -25.96
C ALA A 6 -19.26 -7.41 -27.18
N HIS A 7 -20.29 -7.33 -28.02
CA HIS A 7 -20.63 -8.34 -29.04
C HIS A 7 -19.63 -8.46 -30.22
N LEU A 8 -18.77 -7.47 -30.45
CA LEU A 8 -17.91 -7.42 -31.65
C LEU A 8 -16.54 -8.10 -31.49
N GLN A 9 -16.02 -8.24 -30.27
CA GLN A 9 -14.81 -9.03 -29.96
C GLN A 9 -14.93 -9.62 -28.55
N PRO A 10 -15.85 -10.58 -28.34
CA PRO A 10 -16.24 -11.03 -27.00
C PRO A 10 -15.09 -11.65 -26.22
N LEU A 11 -14.20 -12.40 -26.89
CA LEU A 11 -13.01 -12.99 -26.29
C LEU A 11 -11.99 -11.93 -25.85
N LEU A 12 -11.67 -10.96 -26.71
CA LEU A 12 -10.76 -9.87 -26.38
C LEU A 12 -11.31 -8.99 -25.23
N SER A 13 -12.60 -8.64 -25.30
CA SER A 13 -13.30 -7.89 -24.25
C SER A 13 -13.31 -8.64 -22.92
N PHE A 14 -13.48 -9.96 -22.94
CA PHE A 14 -13.46 -10.79 -21.74
C PHE A 14 -12.06 -10.85 -21.15
N SER A 15 -11.04 -11.18 -21.96
CA SER A 15 -9.64 -11.24 -21.54
C SER A 15 -9.15 -9.90 -21.00
N SER A 16 -9.48 -8.78 -21.65
CA SER A 16 -9.11 -7.44 -21.18
C SER A 16 -9.74 -7.12 -19.82
N ARG A 17 -11.04 -7.42 -19.62
CA ARG A 17 -11.70 -7.18 -18.32
C ARG A 17 -11.18 -8.11 -17.23
N LEU A 18 -10.91 -9.37 -17.54
CA LEU A 18 -10.30 -10.30 -16.58
C LEU A 18 -8.90 -9.86 -16.18
N MET A 19 -8.05 -9.47 -17.15
CA MET A 19 -6.71 -8.95 -16.85
C MET A 19 -6.78 -7.69 -15.99
N ASN A 20 -7.62 -6.72 -16.35
CA ASN A 20 -7.80 -5.50 -15.55
C ASN A 20 -8.30 -5.81 -14.14
N LYS A 21 -9.19 -6.79 -14.00
CA LYS A 21 -9.69 -7.22 -12.69
C LYS A 21 -8.60 -7.91 -11.86
N LEU A 22 -7.84 -8.84 -12.44
CA LEU A 22 -6.75 -9.55 -11.76
C LEU A 22 -5.62 -8.61 -11.36
N ILE A 23 -5.31 -7.62 -12.20
CA ILE A 23 -4.33 -6.57 -11.90
C ILE A 23 -4.82 -5.69 -10.73
N ALA A 24 -6.11 -5.29 -10.74
CA ALA A 24 -6.70 -4.51 -9.66
C ALA A 24 -6.77 -5.29 -8.34
N GLU A 25 -7.03 -6.60 -8.37
CA GLU A 25 -7.03 -7.45 -7.16
C GLU A 25 -5.62 -7.68 -6.59
N ARG A 26 -4.57 -7.58 -7.41
CA ARG A 26 -3.18 -7.73 -6.97
C ARG A 26 -2.53 -6.43 -6.49
N ASP A 27 -3.27 -5.32 -6.46
CA ASP A 27 -2.78 -4.00 -6.03
C ASP A 27 -1.44 -3.60 -6.70
N TYR A 28 -1.21 -4.01 -7.96
CA TYR A 28 0.00 -3.62 -8.69
C TYR A 28 0.02 -2.12 -8.94
N SER A 29 1.16 -1.49 -8.69
CA SER A 29 1.38 -0.10 -9.06
C SER A 29 1.36 0.07 -10.59
N ALA A 30 0.98 1.26 -11.07
CA ALA A 30 1.02 1.59 -12.49
C ALA A 30 2.42 1.36 -13.12
N GLN A 31 3.48 1.52 -12.31
CA GLN A 31 4.85 1.28 -12.73
C GLN A 31 5.14 -0.21 -12.90
N GLU A 32 4.72 -1.07 -11.96
CA GLU A 32 4.88 -2.53 -12.08
C GLU A 32 4.10 -3.07 -13.28
N ILE A 33 2.89 -2.55 -13.51
CA ILE A 33 2.09 -2.89 -14.70
C ILE A 33 2.83 -2.49 -15.98
N SER A 34 3.39 -1.28 -16.01
CA SER A 34 4.16 -0.78 -17.15
C SER A 34 5.43 -1.60 -17.39
N HIS A 35 6.09 -2.04 -16.32
CA HIS A 35 7.24 -2.94 -16.41
C HIS A 35 6.84 -4.30 -16.99
N LEU A 36 5.79 -4.93 -16.48
CA LEU A 36 5.34 -6.24 -16.95
C LEU A 36 4.81 -6.23 -18.39
N LEU A 37 4.07 -5.19 -18.78
CA LEU A 37 3.42 -5.13 -20.09
C LEU A 37 4.32 -4.56 -21.19
N LEU A 38 5.16 -3.58 -20.86
CA LEU A 38 5.92 -2.80 -21.84
C LEU A 38 7.44 -2.95 -21.66
N ASN A 39 7.87 -3.76 -20.70
CA ASN A 39 9.27 -3.94 -20.32
C ASN A 39 9.99 -2.61 -19.99
N ILE A 40 9.23 -1.63 -19.47
CA ILE A 40 9.79 -0.35 -19.03
C ILE A 40 10.62 -0.59 -17.77
N PRO A 41 11.86 -0.10 -17.68
CA PRO A 41 12.70 -0.34 -16.51
C PRO A 41 12.08 0.23 -15.24
N LEU A 42 12.11 -0.56 -14.15
CA LEU A 42 11.75 -0.08 -12.82
C LEU A 42 12.73 1.02 -12.41
N GLN A 43 12.17 2.14 -11.99
CA GLN A 43 12.90 3.31 -11.50
C GLN A 43 12.66 3.41 -10.00
N GLU A 44 13.72 3.45 -9.22
CA GLU A 44 13.62 3.69 -7.80
C GLU A 44 13.24 5.16 -7.54
N GLY A 45 12.11 5.36 -6.86
CA GLY A 45 11.70 6.69 -6.45
C GLY A 45 12.72 7.30 -5.49
N THR A 46 13.12 8.54 -5.74
CA THR A 46 14.03 9.27 -4.81
C THR A 46 13.40 9.57 -3.45
N ARG A 47 12.09 9.31 -3.29
CA ARG A 47 11.33 9.48 -2.05
C ARG A 47 10.46 8.26 -1.83
N MET A 48 10.48 7.79 -0.59
CA MET A 48 9.58 6.75 -0.11
C MET A 48 8.21 7.36 0.20
N VAL A 49 7.14 6.74 -0.30
CA VAL A 49 5.75 7.14 -0.05
C VAL A 49 5.12 6.14 0.92
N VAL A 50 4.41 6.64 1.92
CA VAL A 50 3.65 5.81 2.87
C VAL A 50 2.17 6.12 2.72
N SER A 51 1.38 5.08 2.45
CA SER A 51 -0.07 5.20 2.44
C SER A 51 -0.58 5.24 3.89
N VAL A 52 -1.41 6.23 4.20
CA VAL A 52 -1.99 6.42 5.54
C VAL A 52 -3.50 6.27 5.44
N ASP A 53 -4.05 5.37 6.26
CA ASP A 53 -5.49 5.32 6.50
C ASP A 53 -5.84 6.35 7.57
N CYS A 54 -6.70 7.30 7.21
CA CYS A 54 -7.18 8.36 8.11
C CYS A 54 -8.64 8.14 8.54
N ARG A 55 -9.20 6.95 8.29
CA ARG A 55 -10.54 6.60 8.79
C ARG A 55 -10.49 6.39 10.32
N PRO A 56 -11.65 6.34 11.00
CA PRO A 56 -11.69 5.91 12.40
C PRO A 56 -11.08 4.51 12.57
N LEU A 57 -10.46 4.24 13.72
CA LEU A 57 -9.73 2.98 13.99
C LEU A 57 -10.63 1.75 13.83
N GLU A 58 -11.92 1.90 14.12
CA GLU A 58 -12.95 0.87 13.97
C GLU A 58 -13.17 0.46 12.51
N GLN A 59 -12.87 1.38 11.58
CA GLN A 59 -13.02 1.20 10.13
C GLN A 59 -11.70 0.84 9.43
N HIS A 60 -10.58 0.88 10.15
CA HIS A 60 -9.32 0.37 9.62
C HIS A 60 -9.51 -1.13 9.35
N ALA A 61 -9.42 -1.51 8.07
CA ALA A 61 -9.59 -2.88 7.67
C ALA A 61 -8.59 -3.76 8.44
N ARG A 62 -9.10 -4.78 9.15
CA ARG A 62 -8.23 -5.86 9.62
C ARG A 62 -7.68 -6.53 8.37
N SER A 63 -6.36 -6.68 8.29
CA SER A 63 -5.74 -7.39 7.17
C SER A 63 -6.34 -8.81 7.13
N TYR A 64 -7.16 -9.09 6.11
CA TYR A 64 -7.66 -10.44 5.85
C TYR A 64 -6.49 -11.31 5.36
N ARG A 65 -6.35 -12.51 5.94
CA ARG A 65 -5.34 -13.48 5.54
C ARG A 65 -5.83 -14.34 4.37
N VAL A 66 -4.96 -14.49 3.38
CA VAL A 66 -4.88 -15.69 2.52
C VAL A 66 -3.42 -16.16 2.63
N ASP A 67 -3.24 -17.39 3.10
CA ASP A 67 -2.00 -18.17 3.32
C ASP A 67 -1.12 -17.97 4.57
N GLU A 68 -0.51 -19.12 4.96
CA GLU A 68 0.15 -19.45 6.23
C GLU A 68 1.50 -18.74 6.47
N ASP A 69 2.15 -18.17 5.45
CA ASP A 69 3.53 -17.65 5.55
C ASP A 69 3.65 -16.12 5.63
N VAL A 70 2.56 -15.39 5.85
CA VAL A 70 2.60 -13.91 5.95
C VAL A 70 2.23 -13.43 7.36
N ASN A 71 3.23 -12.82 8.02
CA ASN A 71 3.07 -12.16 9.32
C ASN A 71 1.98 -11.09 9.23
N GLU A 72 1.04 -11.10 10.20
CA GLU A 72 -0.01 -10.10 10.33
C GLU A 72 0.60 -8.69 10.31
N THR A 73 0.40 -7.94 9.23
CA THR A 73 0.83 -6.56 9.16
C THR A 73 -0.14 -5.72 9.97
N VAL A 74 0.07 -5.69 11.29
CA VAL A 74 -0.56 -4.72 12.19
C VAL A 74 -0.39 -3.34 11.56
N GLY A 75 -1.50 -2.62 11.35
CA GLY A 75 -1.50 -1.30 10.73
C GLY A 75 -0.58 -0.33 11.46
N SER A 76 0.08 0.56 10.71
CA SER A 76 1.03 1.54 11.25
C SER A 76 0.46 2.35 12.41
N TYR A 77 -0.81 2.74 12.33
CA TYR A 77 -1.49 3.48 13.39
C TYR A 77 -1.64 2.67 14.67
N ARG A 78 -2.03 1.39 14.57
CA ARG A 78 -2.18 0.52 15.74
C ARG A 78 -0.83 0.27 16.42
N ARG A 79 0.25 0.05 15.64
CA ARG A 79 1.60 -0.04 16.19
C ARG A 79 2.01 1.22 16.95
N TYR A 80 1.64 2.39 16.44
CA TYR A 80 1.92 3.67 17.10
C TYR A 80 1.19 3.83 18.44
N LEU A 81 -0.04 3.30 18.55
CA LEU A 81 -0.78 3.26 19.82
C LEU A 81 -0.15 2.29 20.82
N GLU A 82 0.43 1.18 20.34
CA GLU A 82 1.13 0.17 21.15
C GLU A 82 2.62 0.52 21.39
N ARG A 83 3.00 1.79 21.27
CA ARG A 83 4.40 2.23 21.45
C ARG A 83 4.83 2.19 22.91
N ASN A 84 6.12 1.97 23.13
CA ASN A 84 6.74 2.02 24.46
C ASN A 84 6.89 3.47 24.94
N ASP A 85 6.98 3.67 26.26
CA ASP A 85 7.08 5.00 26.90
C ASP A 85 8.28 5.81 26.40
N GLN A 86 9.35 5.16 25.94
CA GLN A 86 10.52 5.79 25.30
C GLN A 86 10.20 6.57 24.02
N HIS A 87 9.02 6.37 23.44
CA HIS A 87 8.58 7.03 22.21
C HIS A 87 7.28 7.82 22.44
N GLU A 88 6.93 8.12 23.69
CA GLU A 88 5.71 8.85 24.02
C GLU A 88 5.67 10.23 23.35
N ASP A 89 6.81 10.91 23.32
CA ASP A 89 7.04 12.24 22.73
C ASP A 89 6.88 12.28 21.21
N ALA A 90 7.07 11.13 20.55
CA ALA A 90 7.04 11.06 19.10
C ALA A 90 5.60 11.20 18.61
N THR A 91 5.34 12.20 17.76
CA THR A 91 4.03 12.34 17.12
C THR A 91 3.81 11.25 16.07
N TYR A 92 2.56 10.93 15.77
CA TYR A 92 2.23 9.96 14.72
C TYR A 92 2.81 10.39 13.35
N LEU A 93 2.81 11.69 13.06
CA LEU A 93 3.42 12.24 11.86
C LEU A 93 4.93 11.98 11.81
N GLU A 94 5.64 12.22 12.91
CA GLU A 94 7.09 12.00 12.99
C GLU A 94 7.42 10.51 12.86
N TYR A 95 6.64 9.65 13.51
CA TYR A 95 6.74 8.20 13.37
C TYR A 95 6.67 7.76 11.90
N LEU A 96 5.65 8.25 11.16
CA LEU A 96 5.48 7.91 9.75
C LEU A 96 6.56 8.49 8.83
N GLN A 97 7.12 9.66 9.15
CA GLN A 97 8.11 10.30 8.30
C GLN A 97 9.53 9.80 8.56
N SER A 98 9.88 9.60 9.83
CA SER A 98 11.27 9.53 10.29
C SER A 98 11.63 8.25 11.03
N TYR A 99 10.68 7.33 11.27
CA TYR A 99 10.95 6.06 11.97
C TYR A 99 10.64 4.82 11.13
N ASN A 100 11.48 3.79 11.23
CA ASN A 100 11.14 2.49 10.68
C ASN A 100 9.87 1.95 11.37
N LEU A 101 8.82 1.68 10.58
CA LEU A 101 7.49 1.29 11.09
C LEU A 101 7.49 -0.08 11.78
N LYS A 102 8.52 -0.90 11.57
CA LYS A 102 8.64 -2.22 12.19
C LYS A 102 9.54 -2.18 13.42
N THR A 103 10.67 -1.48 13.34
CA THR A 103 11.74 -1.57 14.34
C THR A 103 11.84 -0.36 15.27
N TRP A 104 11.03 0.68 15.08
CA TRP A 104 11.09 1.93 15.85
C TRP A 104 12.46 2.64 15.80
N ARG A 105 13.34 2.24 14.87
CA ARG A 105 14.62 2.92 14.65
C ARG A 105 14.40 4.18 13.84
N ARG A 106 14.98 5.29 14.29
CA ARG A 106 15.01 6.53 13.51
C ARG A 106 15.77 6.28 12.21
N LEU A 107 15.24 6.77 11.10
CA LEU A 107 15.90 6.77 9.81
C LEU A 107 17.16 7.65 9.89
N ALA A 108 18.14 7.38 9.04
CA ALA A 108 19.38 8.16 8.98
C ALA A 108 19.07 9.66 8.88
N ALA A 109 19.84 10.50 9.57
CA ALA A 109 19.57 11.95 9.67
C ALA A 109 19.54 12.65 8.30
N ASN A 110 20.27 12.11 7.34
CA ASN A 110 20.38 12.53 5.94
C ASN A 110 19.34 11.86 5.00
N ALA A 111 18.50 10.96 5.52
CA ALA A 111 17.41 10.38 4.73
C ALA A 111 16.31 11.42 4.48
N LYS A 112 15.84 11.50 3.23
CA LYS A 112 14.69 12.34 2.89
C LYS A 112 13.46 11.85 3.66
N LYS A 113 12.72 12.78 4.27
CA LYS A 113 11.44 12.48 4.92
C LYS A 113 10.48 11.81 3.93
N ARG A 114 9.78 10.78 4.42
CA ARG A 114 8.75 10.08 3.64
C ARG A 114 7.60 11.03 3.30
N VAL A 115 7.06 10.86 2.10
CA VAL A 115 5.85 11.55 1.67
C VAL A 115 4.66 10.73 2.12
N LEU A 116 3.67 11.38 2.71
CA LEU A 116 2.44 10.72 3.12
C LEU A 116 1.42 10.85 1.99
N SER A 117 0.89 9.72 1.54
CA SER A 117 -0.19 9.68 0.58
C SER A 117 -1.47 9.28 1.30
N TYR A 118 -2.50 10.10 1.14
CA TYR A 118 -3.83 9.84 1.66
C TYR A 118 -4.81 9.78 0.48
N PHE A 119 -5.56 8.68 0.39
CA PHE A 119 -6.63 8.51 -0.58
C PHE A 119 -7.96 8.52 0.17
N PRO A 120 -8.68 9.66 0.21
CA PRO A 120 -9.99 9.71 0.83
C PRO A 120 -10.94 8.78 0.08
N ARG A 121 -11.49 7.78 0.79
CA ARG A 121 -12.66 7.04 0.34
C ARG A 121 -13.87 7.68 1.01
N TYR A 122 -14.62 8.48 0.25
CA TYR A 122 -15.89 9.06 0.67
C TYR A 122 -17.01 8.02 0.56
#